data_AF-A0A7I0ELQ4-F1
#
_entry.id   AF-A0A7I0ELQ4-F1
#
_cell.length_a   1.000
_cell.length_b   1.000
_cell.length_c   1.000
_cell.angle_alpha   90.00
_cell.angle_beta   90.00
_cell.angle_gamma   90.00
#
_symmetry.space_group_name_H-M   'P 1'
#
loop_
_entity.id
_entity.type
_entity.pdbx_description
1 polymer ?
#
loop_
_entity_poly.entity_id
_entity_poly.type
_entity_poly.pdbx_seq_one_letter_code
_entity_poly.pdbx_strand_id
1 'polypeptide(L)'
;MNSLFLFAHAVQDLLPLEVAITFGLSLFILSWVRPRRIVALPQTGRRTATLVWAGVAGSLLVVVVATAVSAIAVSTNDMSGFDGWWRRPAPLFAATLVVAAAALALRRIPLPALGERSIVPRRPWCAFASRTLLWILGILAALLALTSVWQIAIATTAPKDGPFFGNVPDYSSLPIYMAFNSGYGYLSGAGWPNHLATLVALALAAAVFFAVLRTDANRPLFTRSSSPSVRSERELTARLVTFILLGGLITTLGAVWMYTGSSGQALVGLDEQWVSDDQAYPRILVAGGYDAIARPMNLVGYALQGGGVAFLLRLSVDTARAALATRRSRSAPAAEYETSTTGPRR
;
A
#
# COMPACT_ATOMS: atom_id res chain seq x y z
N MET A 1 4.62 -19.83 27.33
CA MET A 1 3.83 -19.44 26.13
C MET A 1 2.89 -18.24 26.34
N ASN A 2 2.99 -17.48 27.46
CA ASN A 2 2.01 -16.41 27.77
C ASN A 2 2.54 -14.97 27.64
N SER A 3 3.85 -14.73 27.62
CA SER A 3 4.40 -13.37 27.63
C SER A 3 4.28 -12.64 26.28
N LEU A 4 4.39 -13.36 25.16
CA LEU A 4 4.21 -12.80 23.81
C LEU A 4 2.74 -12.49 23.51
N PHE A 5 1.82 -13.31 24.05
CA PHE A 5 0.38 -13.12 23.91
C PHE A 5 -0.13 -11.96 24.77
N LEU A 6 0.34 -11.88 26.03
CA LEU A 6 0.07 -10.74 26.91
C LEU A 6 0.71 -9.44 26.42
N PHE A 7 1.90 -9.50 25.82
CA PHE A 7 2.52 -8.33 25.19
C PHE A 7 1.73 -7.88 23.95
N ALA A 8 1.26 -8.81 23.12
CA ALA A 8 0.43 -8.47 21.96
C ALA A 8 -0.92 -7.83 22.36
N HIS A 9 -1.56 -8.31 23.43
CA HIS A 9 -2.78 -7.69 23.97
C HIS A 9 -2.52 -6.36 24.67
N ALA A 10 -1.47 -6.26 25.50
CA ALA A 10 -1.10 -4.99 26.14
C ALA A 10 -0.73 -3.91 25.11
N VAL A 11 -0.11 -4.30 23.98
CA VAL A 11 0.17 -3.39 22.85
C VAL A 11 -1.09 -3.02 22.07
N GLN A 12 -2.08 -3.92 21.95
CA GLN A 12 -3.38 -3.63 21.34
C GLN A 12 -4.20 -2.61 22.15
N ASP A 13 -4.17 -2.72 23.49
CA ASP A 13 -4.94 -1.85 24.38
C ASP A 13 -4.33 -0.45 24.55
N LEU A 14 -3.03 -0.30 24.29
CA LEU A 14 -2.30 0.95 24.59
C LEU A 14 -2.38 2.03 23.52
N LEU A 15 -2.81 1.76 22.27
CA LEU A 15 -3.26 2.73 21.24
C LEU A 15 -3.31 2.06 19.84
N PRO A 16 -4.49 1.77 19.26
CA PRO A 16 -4.59 1.10 17.94
C PRO A 16 -3.94 1.89 16.78
N LEU A 17 -3.89 3.22 16.90
CA LEU A 17 -3.18 4.10 15.97
C LEU A 17 -1.66 3.96 16.07
N GLU A 18 -1.16 3.81 17.30
CA GLU A 18 0.27 3.68 17.56
C GLU A 18 0.78 2.33 17.09
N VAL A 19 0.01 1.23 17.16
CA VAL A 19 0.56 -0.08 16.80
C VAL A 19 1.02 -0.15 15.34
N ALA A 20 0.19 0.18 14.34
CA ALA A 20 0.60 0.06 12.93
C ALA A 20 1.71 1.04 12.54
N ILE A 21 1.62 2.30 13.00
CA ILE A 21 2.60 3.34 12.66
C ILE A 21 3.91 3.11 13.41
N THR A 22 3.86 2.85 14.72
CA THR A 22 5.03 2.54 15.54
C THR A 22 5.67 1.23 15.08
N PHE A 23 4.88 0.19 14.76
CA PHE A 23 5.41 -1.04 14.16
C PHE A 23 6.06 -0.78 12.79
N GLY A 24 5.43 0.04 11.94
CA GLY A 24 6.02 0.47 10.68
C GLY A 24 7.33 1.24 10.85
N LEU A 25 7.40 2.13 11.84
CA LEU A 25 8.61 2.85 12.22
C LEU A 25 9.69 1.91 12.79
N SER A 26 9.32 0.95 13.63
CA SER A 26 10.23 -0.06 14.17
C SER A 26 10.78 -0.96 13.05
N LEU A 27 9.94 -1.44 12.13
CA LEU A 27 10.38 -2.19 10.96
C LEU A 27 11.26 -1.34 10.04
N PHE A 28 10.90 -0.07 9.86
CA PHE A 28 11.72 0.87 9.11
C PHE A 28 13.09 1.01 9.77
N ILE A 29 13.20 1.25 11.07
CA ILE A 29 14.45 1.32 11.84
C ILE A 29 15.22 0.00 11.74
N LEU A 30 14.56 -1.14 11.90
CA LEU A 30 15.17 -2.47 11.79
C LEU A 30 15.75 -2.72 10.38
N SER A 31 15.13 -2.16 9.33
CA SER A 31 15.66 -2.24 7.97
C SER A 31 17.05 -1.59 7.81
N TRP A 32 17.51 -0.80 8.79
CA TRP A 32 18.83 -0.20 8.79
C TRP A 32 19.93 -1.14 9.28
N VAL A 33 19.58 -2.22 9.99
CA VAL A 33 20.55 -3.21 10.49
C VAL A 33 21.25 -3.93 9.34
N ARG A 34 20.58 -4.10 8.18
CA ARG A 34 21.18 -4.61 6.95
C ARG A 34 20.86 -3.71 5.76
N PRO A 35 21.66 -2.65 5.51
CA PRO A 35 21.35 -1.69 4.47
C PRO A 35 21.54 -2.31 3.07
N ARG A 36 20.44 -2.75 2.46
CA ARG A 36 20.40 -3.10 1.03
C ARG A 36 19.83 -1.91 0.27
N ARG A 37 20.46 -1.54 -0.86
CA ARG A 37 19.93 -0.51 -1.76
C ARG A 37 18.81 -1.12 -2.61
N ILE A 38 17.58 -0.69 -2.37
CA ILE A 38 16.41 -1.20 -3.10
C ILE A 38 16.27 -0.53 -4.47
N VAL A 39 16.80 0.69 -4.62
CA VAL A 39 16.68 1.52 -5.83
C VAL A 39 18.05 1.94 -6.35
N ALA A 40 18.17 1.93 -7.69
CA ALA A 40 19.19 2.67 -8.43
C ALA A 40 18.48 3.66 -9.34
N LEU A 41 19.11 4.80 -9.64
CA LEU A 41 18.55 5.85 -10.48
C LEU A 41 19.33 5.97 -11.79
N PRO A 42 18.67 6.37 -12.91
CA PRO A 42 19.37 6.74 -14.12
C PRO A 42 20.35 7.89 -13.88
N GLN A 43 21.48 7.87 -14.59
CA GLN A 43 22.62 8.74 -14.27
C GLN A 43 22.35 10.23 -14.56
N THR A 44 21.51 10.60 -15.54
CA THR A 44 21.23 12.02 -15.86
C THR A 44 19.85 12.28 -16.47
N GLY A 45 19.38 13.54 -16.36
CA GLY A 45 18.28 14.08 -17.17
C GLY A 45 16.94 14.27 -16.46
N ARG A 46 15.95 14.78 -17.22
CA ARG A 46 14.57 15.03 -16.74
C ARG A 46 13.90 13.76 -16.20
N ARG A 47 14.23 12.59 -16.78
CA ARG A 47 13.76 11.28 -16.31
C ARG A 47 14.15 11.02 -14.86
N THR A 48 15.41 11.23 -14.51
CA THR A 48 15.90 11.06 -13.13
C THR A 48 15.15 11.98 -12.17
N ALA A 49 14.94 13.25 -12.52
CA ALA A 49 14.22 14.18 -11.67
C ALA A 49 12.78 13.73 -11.39
N THR A 50 12.05 13.27 -12.41
CA THR A 50 10.69 12.72 -12.25
C THR A 50 10.67 11.47 -11.38
N LEU A 51 11.64 10.56 -11.57
CA LEU A 51 11.73 9.33 -10.76
C LEU A 51 12.13 9.63 -9.30
N VAL A 52 13.01 10.61 -9.07
CA VAL A 52 13.35 11.05 -7.70
C VAL A 52 12.14 11.66 -7.02
N TRP A 53 11.39 12.52 -7.71
CA TRP A 53 10.16 13.09 -7.16
C TRP A 53 9.13 12.00 -6.84
N ALA A 54 8.89 11.06 -7.76
CA ALA A 54 7.93 9.98 -7.55
C ALA A 54 8.36 9.05 -6.41
N GLY A 55 9.65 8.68 -6.34
CA GLY A 55 10.17 7.79 -5.33
C GLY A 55 10.26 8.42 -3.94
N VAL A 56 10.55 9.72 -3.82
CA VAL A 56 10.64 10.43 -2.55
C VAL A 56 9.29 11.02 -2.15
N ALA A 57 8.84 12.06 -2.86
CA ALA A 57 7.63 12.79 -2.51
C ALA A 57 6.38 11.92 -2.72
N GLY A 58 6.36 11.12 -3.79
CA GLY A 58 5.25 10.20 -4.04
C GLY A 58 5.11 9.12 -2.97
N SER A 59 6.19 8.46 -2.58
CA SER A 59 6.13 7.46 -1.49
C SER A 59 5.74 8.08 -0.14
N LEU A 60 6.25 9.28 0.17
CA LEU A 60 5.88 10.00 1.38
C LEU A 60 4.41 10.41 1.38
N LEU A 61 3.86 10.84 0.24
CA LEU A 61 2.43 11.13 0.11
C LEU A 61 1.58 9.91 0.43
N VAL A 62 1.94 8.72 -0.08
CA VAL A 62 1.21 7.48 0.24
C VAL A 62 1.26 7.17 1.73
N VAL A 63 2.42 7.36 2.37
CA VAL A 63 2.57 7.19 3.83
C VAL A 63 1.69 8.18 4.59
N VAL A 64 1.71 9.46 4.23
CA VAL A 64 0.88 10.50 4.86
C VAL A 64 -0.61 10.17 4.72
N VAL A 65 -1.05 9.75 3.53
CA VAL A 65 -2.44 9.35 3.30
C VAL A 65 -2.80 8.15 4.19
N ALA A 66 -1.96 7.11 4.22
CA ALA A 66 -2.19 5.93 5.06
C ALA A 66 -2.28 6.29 6.56
N THR A 67 -1.36 7.13 7.04
CA THR A 67 -1.35 7.60 8.43
C THR A 67 -2.59 8.44 8.76
N ALA A 68 -2.96 9.38 7.88
CA ALA A 68 -4.10 10.25 8.08
C ALA A 68 -5.43 9.46 8.10
N VAL A 69 -5.63 8.53 7.18
CA VAL A 69 -6.87 7.72 7.17
C VAL A 69 -6.95 6.78 8.37
N SER A 70 -5.82 6.24 8.84
CA SER A 70 -5.78 5.48 10.10
C SER A 70 -6.10 6.36 11.31
N ALA A 71 -5.58 7.60 11.36
CA ALA A 71 -5.89 8.55 12.44
C ALA A 71 -7.38 8.90 12.48
N ILE A 72 -7.97 9.16 11.31
CA ILE A 72 -9.41 9.41 11.19
C ILE A 72 -10.22 8.17 11.61
N ALA A 73 -9.78 6.97 11.24
CA ALA A 73 -10.47 5.73 11.61
C ALA A 73 -10.50 5.49 13.13
N VAL A 74 -9.51 5.98 13.87
CA VAL A 74 -9.47 5.88 15.34
C VAL A 74 -10.26 7.02 16.00
N SER A 75 -10.25 8.23 15.43
CA SER A 75 -10.93 9.38 16.03
C SER A 75 -12.43 9.48 15.72
N THR A 76 -12.92 8.70 14.76
CA THR A 76 -14.33 8.73 14.34
C THR A 76 -14.95 7.35 14.41
N ASN A 77 -16.02 7.23 15.17
CA ASN A 77 -16.88 6.05 15.13
C ASN A 77 -17.61 6.01 13.77
N ASP A 78 -17.69 4.83 13.16
CA ASP A 78 -18.53 4.60 11.98
C ASP A 78 -19.98 4.71 12.44
N MET A 79 -20.71 5.70 11.91
CA MET A 79 -22.09 5.98 12.33
C MET A 79 -23.08 5.33 11.38
N SER A 80 -22.73 5.07 10.12
CA SER A 80 -23.66 4.43 9.17
C SER A 80 -23.38 2.94 8.94
N GLY A 81 -22.28 2.42 9.49
CA GLY A 81 -21.76 1.09 9.19
C GLY A 81 -21.04 1.02 7.83
N PHE A 82 -20.91 2.16 7.13
CA PHE A 82 -20.15 2.28 5.90
C PHE A 82 -19.44 3.63 5.71
N ASP A 83 -19.43 4.57 6.66
CA ASP A 83 -18.85 5.92 6.48
C ASP A 83 -17.35 5.88 6.17
N GLY A 84 -16.68 4.84 6.66
CA GLY A 84 -15.26 4.59 6.45
C GLY A 84 -14.90 3.97 5.10
N TRP A 85 -15.86 3.79 4.17
CA TRP A 85 -15.67 3.02 2.92
C TRP A 85 -14.46 3.43 2.07
N TRP A 86 -14.19 4.74 2.00
CA TRP A 86 -13.11 5.29 1.19
C TRP A 86 -11.74 5.25 1.87
N ARG A 87 -11.71 5.13 3.21
CA ARG A 87 -10.48 5.22 4.01
C ARG A 87 -9.52 4.07 3.71
N ARG A 88 -10.08 2.86 3.58
CA ARG A 88 -9.34 1.60 3.35
C ARG A 88 -8.58 1.60 2.01
N PRO A 89 -9.19 1.95 0.86
CA PRO A 89 -8.47 2.00 -0.42
C PRO A 89 -7.64 3.26 -0.68
N ALA A 90 -7.72 4.27 0.18
CA ALA A 90 -7.05 5.56 -0.02
C ALA A 90 -5.52 5.44 -0.29
N PRO A 91 -4.74 4.57 0.38
CA PRO A 91 -3.31 4.41 0.08
C PRO A 91 -3.04 3.90 -1.34
N LEU A 92 -3.84 2.94 -1.85
CA LEU A 92 -3.72 2.45 -3.21
C LEU A 92 -4.13 3.50 -4.24
N PHE A 93 -5.17 4.30 -3.96
CA PHE A 93 -5.52 5.45 -4.79
C PHE A 93 -4.37 6.46 -4.86
N ALA A 94 -3.78 6.83 -3.72
CA ALA A 94 -2.65 7.75 -3.68
C ALA A 94 -1.46 7.22 -4.47
N ALA A 95 -1.10 5.93 -4.30
CA ALA A 95 -0.02 5.29 -5.05
C ALA A 95 -0.30 5.29 -6.57
N THR A 96 -1.56 5.03 -6.96
CA THR A 96 -2.00 5.04 -8.35
C THR A 96 -1.89 6.43 -8.96
N LEU A 97 -2.30 7.48 -8.23
CA LEU A 97 -2.19 8.87 -8.66
C LEU A 97 -0.73 9.30 -8.81
N VAL A 98 0.15 8.93 -7.88
CA VAL A 98 1.59 9.18 -7.97
C VAL A 98 2.17 8.56 -9.23
N VAL A 99 1.84 7.30 -9.51
CA VAL A 99 2.32 6.59 -10.71
C VAL A 99 1.77 7.19 -11.98
N ALA A 100 0.48 7.55 -12.02
CA ALA A 100 -0.14 8.23 -13.15
C ALA A 100 0.54 9.60 -13.42
N ALA A 101 0.74 10.40 -12.39
CA ALA A 101 1.42 11.70 -12.48
C ALA A 101 2.87 11.55 -12.96
N ALA A 102 3.61 10.59 -12.42
CA ALA A 102 4.96 10.28 -12.87
C ALA A 102 4.97 9.88 -14.35
N ALA A 103 4.04 9.04 -14.78
CA ALA A 103 3.93 8.63 -16.18
C ALA A 103 3.58 9.79 -17.12
N LEU A 104 2.66 10.68 -16.72
CA LEU A 104 2.34 11.89 -17.47
C LEU A 104 3.56 12.82 -17.58
N ALA A 105 4.30 13.01 -16.50
CA ALA A 105 5.54 13.79 -16.51
C ALA A 105 6.61 13.14 -17.42
N LEU A 106 6.76 11.82 -17.36
CA LEU A 106 7.67 11.08 -18.24
C LEU A 106 7.26 11.20 -19.71
N ARG A 107 5.96 11.21 -20.03
CA ARG A 107 5.47 11.42 -21.41
C ARG A 107 5.86 12.77 -22.00
N ARG A 108 6.05 13.81 -21.16
CA ARG A 108 6.48 15.14 -21.60
C ARG A 108 7.98 15.23 -21.95
N ILE A 109 8.76 14.19 -21.70
CA ILE A 109 10.18 14.16 -22.13
C ILE A 109 10.22 14.10 -23.68
N PRO A 110 11.01 14.98 -24.35
CA PRO A 110 11.08 15.04 -25.80
C PRO A 110 11.37 13.67 -26.44
N LEU A 111 10.71 13.41 -27.56
CA LEU A 111 10.94 12.21 -28.36
C LEU A 111 11.91 12.53 -29.51
N PRO A 112 12.67 11.54 -29.99
CA PRO A 112 13.47 11.71 -31.20
C PRO A 112 12.61 12.14 -32.39
N ALA A 113 13.18 12.99 -33.25
CA ALA A 113 12.56 13.34 -34.53
C ALA A 113 12.36 12.08 -35.39
N LEU A 114 11.43 12.10 -36.35
CA LEU A 114 11.06 10.90 -37.12
C LEU A 114 12.25 10.21 -37.81
N GLY A 115 13.23 10.96 -38.31
CA GLY A 115 14.45 10.43 -38.94
C GLY A 115 15.53 9.94 -37.98
N GLU A 116 15.39 10.20 -36.68
CA GLU A 116 16.37 9.84 -35.65
C GLU A 116 15.92 8.66 -34.78
N ARG A 117 14.77 8.06 -35.11
CA ARG A 117 14.18 6.95 -34.35
C ARG A 117 14.81 5.63 -34.79
N SER A 118 15.20 4.81 -33.82
CA SER A 118 15.49 3.41 -34.10
C SER A 118 14.21 2.63 -34.41
N ILE A 119 14.27 1.79 -35.44
CA ILE A 119 13.22 0.83 -35.76
C ILE A 119 13.42 -0.38 -34.84
N VAL A 120 12.51 -0.59 -33.89
CA VAL A 120 12.59 -1.68 -32.90
C VAL A 120 11.24 -2.39 -32.86
N PRO A 121 11.20 -3.74 -32.81
CA PRO A 121 9.95 -4.48 -32.66
C PRO A 121 9.21 -4.08 -31.38
N ARG A 122 7.88 -4.14 -31.43
CA ARG A 122 7.03 -3.90 -30.26
C ARG A 122 7.37 -4.90 -29.17
N ARG A 123 7.57 -4.40 -27.95
CA ARG A 123 7.92 -5.20 -26.78
C ARG A 123 6.69 -5.42 -25.91
N PRO A 124 6.56 -6.59 -25.25
CA PRO A 124 5.50 -6.82 -24.29
C PRO A 124 5.62 -5.83 -23.12
N TRP A 125 4.49 -5.50 -22.49
CA TRP A 125 4.43 -4.52 -21.41
C TRP A 125 5.32 -4.90 -20.21
N CYS A 126 5.47 -6.19 -19.94
CA CYS A 126 6.26 -6.72 -18.82
C CYS A 126 7.75 -6.92 -19.13
N ALA A 127 8.23 -6.54 -20.33
CA ALA A 127 9.59 -6.85 -20.79
C ALA A 127 10.72 -6.39 -19.85
N PHE A 128 10.49 -5.29 -19.11
CA PHE A 128 11.48 -4.67 -18.21
C PHE A 128 11.10 -4.78 -16.73
N ALA A 129 9.97 -5.43 -16.42
CA ALA A 129 9.53 -5.62 -15.06
C ALA A 129 10.09 -6.93 -14.49
N SER A 130 10.47 -6.93 -13.22
CA SER A 130 10.88 -8.15 -12.54
C SER A 130 9.70 -9.11 -12.41
N ARG A 131 9.85 -10.34 -12.93
CA ARG A 131 8.81 -11.38 -12.83
C ARG A 131 8.43 -11.67 -11.37
N THR A 132 9.40 -11.71 -10.47
CA THR A 132 9.16 -11.92 -9.04
C THR A 132 8.28 -10.81 -8.47
N LEU A 133 8.56 -9.54 -8.80
CA LEU A 133 7.73 -8.43 -8.32
C LEU A 133 6.32 -8.45 -8.92
N LEU A 134 6.18 -8.84 -10.19
CA LEU A 134 4.87 -9.00 -10.82
C LEU A 134 4.06 -10.11 -10.15
N TRP A 135 4.69 -11.24 -9.80
CA TRP A 135 4.02 -12.32 -9.06
C TRP A 135 3.58 -11.88 -7.67
N ILE A 136 4.45 -11.22 -6.91
CA ILE A 136 4.09 -10.70 -5.58
C ILE A 136 2.93 -9.71 -5.69
N LEU A 137 2.99 -8.78 -6.65
CA LEU A 137 1.93 -7.80 -6.90
C LEU A 137 0.62 -8.50 -7.28
N GLY A 138 0.67 -9.51 -8.15
CA GLY A 138 -0.49 -10.29 -8.59
C GLY A 138 -1.13 -11.09 -7.44
N ILE A 139 -0.33 -11.73 -6.58
CA ILE A 139 -0.83 -12.47 -5.42
C ILE A 139 -1.52 -11.52 -4.44
N LEU A 140 -0.90 -10.38 -4.10
CA LEU A 140 -1.50 -9.41 -3.19
C LEU A 140 -2.77 -8.79 -3.78
N ALA A 141 -2.80 -8.53 -5.08
CA ALA A 141 -3.99 -8.05 -5.78
C ALA A 141 -5.12 -9.09 -5.75
N ALA A 142 -4.79 -10.36 -5.98
CA ALA A 142 -5.75 -11.46 -5.92
C ALA A 142 -6.32 -11.64 -4.50
N LEU A 143 -5.47 -11.57 -3.47
CA LEU A 143 -5.91 -11.61 -2.07
C LEU A 143 -6.85 -10.44 -1.74
N LEU A 144 -6.48 -9.22 -2.13
CA LEU A 144 -7.33 -8.04 -1.92
C LEU A 144 -8.68 -8.16 -2.62
N ALA A 145 -8.68 -8.64 -3.87
CA ALA A 145 -9.89 -8.87 -4.64
C ALA A 145 -10.76 -9.97 -4.01
N LEU A 146 -10.16 -11.11 -3.65
CA LEU A 146 -10.88 -12.24 -3.07
C LEU A 146 -11.52 -11.86 -1.73
N THR A 147 -10.79 -11.19 -0.83
CA THR A 147 -11.34 -10.72 0.44
C THR A 147 -12.48 -9.73 0.21
N SER A 148 -12.31 -8.77 -0.72
CA SER A 148 -13.35 -7.77 -1.01
C SER A 148 -14.60 -8.40 -1.61
N VAL A 149 -14.46 -9.32 -2.58
CA VAL A 149 -15.58 -10.04 -3.20
C VAL A 149 -16.28 -10.95 -2.19
N TRP A 150 -15.53 -11.63 -1.34
CA TRP A 150 -16.10 -12.45 -0.26
C TRP A 150 -16.96 -11.59 0.68
N GLN A 151 -16.44 -10.44 1.13
CA GLN A 151 -17.19 -9.53 2.01
C GLN A 151 -18.42 -8.91 1.32
N ILE A 152 -18.39 -8.74 0.00
CA ILE A 152 -19.57 -8.34 -0.77
C ILE A 152 -20.59 -9.49 -0.82
N ALA A 153 -20.14 -10.72 -1.02
CA ALA A 153 -20.99 -11.88 -1.23
C ALA A 153 -21.73 -12.33 0.05
N ILE A 154 -21.12 -12.20 1.23
CA ILE A 154 -21.76 -12.57 2.50
C ILE A 154 -22.72 -11.50 3.03
N ALA A 155 -22.78 -10.34 2.37
CA ALA A 155 -23.57 -9.22 2.83
C ALA A 155 -25.05 -9.44 2.57
N THR A 156 -25.87 -9.00 3.52
CA THR A 156 -27.32 -9.09 3.48
C THR A 156 -27.95 -7.77 3.90
N THR A 157 -29.21 -7.59 3.53
CA THR A 157 -30.06 -6.54 4.08
C THR A 157 -30.77 -7.14 5.29
N ALA A 158 -30.57 -6.55 6.45
CA ALA A 158 -31.21 -7.00 7.66
C ALA A 158 -32.72 -6.63 7.64
N PRO A 159 -33.60 -7.40 8.31
CA PRO A 159 -34.99 -7.01 8.58
C PRO A 159 -35.03 -5.74 9.44
N LYS A 160 -36.04 -4.89 9.26
CA LYS A 160 -36.19 -3.64 10.04
C LYS A 160 -36.28 -3.88 11.53
N ASP A 161 -36.96 -4.95 11.92
CA ASP A 161 -37.17 -5.33 13.32
C ASP A 161 -36.12 -6.34 13.81
N GLY A 162 -35.03 -6.53 13.05
CA GLY A 162 -33.95 -7.45 13.39
C GLY A 162 -33.05 -6.91 14.50
N PRO A 163 -32.39 -7.79 15.29
CA PRO A 163 -31.39 -7.36 16.24
C PRO A 163 -30.10 -6.94 15.53
N PHE A 164 -29.75 -5.65 15.63
CA PHE A 164 -28.53 -5.07 15.07
C PHE A 164 -27.43 -5.01 16.12
N PHE A 165 -26.22 -5.39 15.73
CA PHE A 165 -25.04 -5.32 16.57
C PHE A 165 -23.99 -4.39 15.95
N GLY A 166 -23.41 -3.51 16.79
CA GLY A 166 -22.45 -2.48 16.38
C GLY A 166 -23.04 -1.06 16.42
N ASN A 167 -22.22 -0.08 16.05
CA ASN A 167 -22.59 1.34 16.03
C ASN A 167 -23.35 1.69 14.75
N VAL A 168 -24.57 1.17 14.59
CA VAL A 168 -25.48 1.63 13.53
C VAL A 168 -26.76 2.15 14.19
N PRO A 169 -26.93 3.48 14.31
CA PRO A 169 -28.06 4.12 14.97
C PRO A 169 -29.34 4.03 14.15
N ASP A 170 -29.24 3.94 12.81
CA ASP A 170 -30.38 3.94 11.91
C ASP A 170 -30.39 2.74 10.95
N TYR A 171 -31.57 2.16 10.74
CA TYR A 171 -31.78 1.08 9.78
C TYR A 171 -31.34 1.47 8.36
N SER A 172 -30.58 0.59 7.70
CA SER A 172 -30.21 0.74 6.30
C SER A 172 -30.81 -0.36 5.44
N SER A 173 -31.40 0.02 4.30
CA SER A 173 -31.86 -0.93 3.27
C SER A 173 -30.72 -1.40 2.36
N LEU A 174 -29.49 -0.90 2.57
CA LEU A 174 -28.33 -1.35 1.82
C LEU A 174 -27.81 -2.68 2.38
N PRO A 175 -27.18 -3.52 1.54
CA PRO A 175 -26.58 -4.77 2.00
C PRO A 175 -25.25 -4.45 2.70
N ILE A 176 -25.31 -3.91 3.93
CA ILE A 176 -24.16 -3.55 4.74
C ILE A 176 -23.94 -4.50 5.93
N TYR A 177 -24.88 -5.43 6.13
CA TYR A 177 -24.87 -6.32 7.27
C TYR A 177 -24.37 -7.71 6.89
N MET A 178 -23.88 -8.46 7.86
CA MET A 178 -23.64 -9.90 7.76
C MET A 178 -24.35 -10.61 8.91
N ALA A 179 -24.81 -11.83 8.65
CA ALA A 179 -25.50 -12.61 9.67
C ALA A 179 -24.54 -13.03 10.79
N PHE A 180 -24.89 -12.69 12.02
CA PHE A 180 -24.21 -13.16 13.21
C PHE A 180 -24.75 -14.54 13.61
N ASN A 181 -23.85 -15.51 13.71
CA ASN A 181 -24.11 -16.87 14.19
C ASN A 181 -25.36 -17.55 13.58
N SER A 182 -25.49 -17.57 12.26
CA SER A 182 -26.65 -18.16 11.55
C SER A 182 -28.00 -17.44 11.76
N GLY A 183 -27.98 -16.13 12.04
CA GLY A 183 -29.19 -15.30 12.02
C GLY A 183 -29.69 -14.82 13.39
N TYR A 184 -28.92 -15.03 14.46
CA TYR A 184 -29.21 -14.45 15.78
C TYR A 184 -29.06 -12.92 15.82
N GLY A 185 -28.48 -12.33 14.78
CA GLY A 185 -28.56 -10.89 14.51
C GLY A 185 -27.67 -10.47 13.36
N TYR A 186 -27.40 -9.17 13.27
CA TYR A 186 -26.79 -8.56 12.10
C TYR A 186 -25.65 -7.62 12.49
N LEU A 187 -24.45 -7.89 11.99
CA LEU A 187 -23.27 -7.06 12.18
C LEU A 187 -23.03 -6.18 10.96
N SER A 188 -22.81 -4.89 11.15
CA SER A 188 -22.47 -3.98 10.06
C SER A 188 -21.02 -4.11 9.60
N GLY A 189 -20.77 -3.69 8.37
CA GLY A 189 -19.42 -3.53 7.81
C GLY A 189 -19.10 -4.46 6.65
N ALA A 190 -20.08 -5.20 6.14
CA ALA A 190 -19.95 -6.02 4.94
C ALA A 190 -20.43 -5.25 3.69
N GLY A 191 -20.36 -5.91 2.53
CA GLY A 191 -21.11 -5.50 1.35
C GLY A 191 -20.42 -4.55 0.39
N TRP A 192 -21.08 -4.34 -0.74
CA TRP A 192 -20.57 -3.44 -1.78
C TRP A 192 -20.40 -2.00 -1.31
N PRO A 193 -21.23 -1.43 -0.41
CA PRO A 193 -20.98 -0.07 0.08
C PRO A 193 -19.63 0.06 0.77
N ASN A 194 -19.16 -1.01 1.43
CA ASN A 194 -17.88 -1.02 2.15
C ASN A 194 -16.67 -1.42 1.30
N HIS A 195 -16.85 -2.20 0.24
CA HIS A 195 -15.75 -2.86 -0.48
C HIS A 195 -15.66 -2.52 -1.99
N LEU A 196 -16.70 -1.93 -2.59
CA LEU A 196 -16.70 -1.60 -4.02
C LEU A 196 -15.55 -0.63 -4.38
N ALA A 197 -15.32 0.37 -3.53
CA ALA A 197 -14.25 1.34 -3.73
C ALA A 197 -12.86 0.70 -3.75
N THR A 198 -12.66 -0.38 -2.98
CA THR A 198 -11.42 -1.17 -3.01
C THR A 198 -11.23 -1.86 -4.34
N LEU A 199 -12.29 -2.46 -4.90
CA LEU A 199 -12.24 -3.08 -6.21
C LEU A 199 -11.99 -2.05 -7.32
N VAL A 200 -12.62 -0.87 -7.23
CA VAL A 200 -12.39 0.25 -8.15
C VAL A 200 -10.94 0.74 -8.07
N ALA A 201 -10.39 0.93 -6.87
CA ALA A 201 -9.00 1.32 -6.68
C ALA A 201 -8.04 0.30 -7.29
N LEU A 202 -8.32 -0.99 -7.10
CA LEU A 202 -7.52 -2.08 -7.65
C LEU A 202 -7.58 -2.13 -9.17
N ALA A 203 -8.76 -1.98 -9.76
CA ALA A 203 -8.93 -1.93 -11.22
C ALA A 203 -8.20 -0.74 -11.84
N LEU A 204 -8.29 0.44 -11.22
CA LEU A 204 -7.57 1.64 -11.64
C LEU A 204 -6.06 1.46 -11.52
N ALA A 205 -5.58 0.90 -10.41
CA ALA A 205 -4.16 0.60 -10.21
C ALA A 205 -3.64 -0.35 -11.31
N ALA A 206 -4.39 -1.40 -11.64
CA ALA A 206 -4.03 -2.36 -12.68
C ALA A 206 -3.98 -1.70 -14.07
N ALA A 207 -5.01 -0.91 -14.41
CA ALA A 207 -5.10 -0.21 -15.69
C ALA A 207 -3.95 0.80 -15.87
N VAL A 208 -3.69 1.62 -14.84
CA VAL A 208 -2.58 2.57 -14.83
C VAL A 208 -1.25 1.83 -14.93
N PHE A 209 -1.02 0.81 -14.10
CA PHE A 209 0.24 0.05 -14.13
C PHE A 209 0.53 -0.54 -15.51
N PHE A 210 -0.46 -1.21 -16.11
CA PHE A 210 -0.35 -1.77 -17.45
C PHE A 210 -0.06 -0.68 -18.49
N ALA A 211 -0.81 0.43 -18.46
CA ALA A 211 -0.61 1.53 -19.40
C ALA A 211 0.78 2.17 -19.28
N VAL A 212 1.25 2.41 -18.06
CA VAL A 212 2.58 2.99 -17.79
C VAL A 212 3.68 2.07 -18.30
N LEU A 213 3.65 0.78 -17.94
CA LEU A 213 4.66 -0.17 -18.38
C LEU A 213 4.64 -0.37 -19.90
N ARG A 214 3.45 -0.47 -20.51
CA ARG A 214 3.30 -0.62 -21.96
C ARG A 214 3.84 0.60 -22.72
N THR A 215 3.54 1.80 -22.22
CA THR A 215 3.98 3.04 -22.86
C THR A 215 5.48 3.27 -22.72
N ASP A 216 6.08 2.93 -21.58
CA ASP A 216 7.53 3.02 -21.41
C ASP A 216 8.28 1.94 -22.22
N ALA A 217 7.76 0.71 -22.24
CA ALA A 217 8.35 -0.39 -23.01
C ALA A 217 8.41 -0.13 -24.52
N ASN A 218 7.48 0.67 -25.05
CA ASN A 218 7.37 0.99 -26.47
C ASN A 218 7.70 2.45 -26.80
N ARG A 219 8.34 3.18 -25.88
CA ARG A 219 8.77 4.57 -26.12
C ARG A 219 9.83 4.63 -27.24
N PRO A 220 9.72 5.54 -28.23
CA PRO A 220 10.75 5.72 -29.25
C PRO A 220 12.13 6.09 -28.68
N LEU A 221 13.20 5.66 -29.36
CA LEU A 221 14.59 5.83 -28.93
C LEU A 221 15.43 6.42 -30.07
N PHE A 222 16.51 7.13 -29.72
CA PHE A 222 17.47 7.64 -30.69
C PHE A 222 18.25 6.48 -31.33
N THR A 223 18.52 6.55 -32.63
CA THR A 223 19.33 5.55 -33.36
C THR A 223 20.73 5.38 -32.77
N ARG A 224 21.30 6.44 -32.18
CA ARG A 224 22.63 6.42 -31.54
C ARG A 224 22.62 5.89 -30.10
N SER A 225 21.45 5.58 -29.53
CA SER A 225 21.36 5.07 -28.15
C SER A 225 21.82 3.61 -28.06
N SER A 226 22.68 3.31 -27.08
CA SER A 226 23.13 1.94 -26.86
C SER A 226 22.03 1.10 -26.20
N SER A 227 21.77 -0.10 -26.73
CA SER A 227 20.76 -1.03 -26.19
C SER A 227 20.89 -1.29 -24.67
N PRO A 228 22.11 -1.46 -24.09
CA PRO A 228 22.25 -1.72 -22.66
C PRO A 228 21.85 -0.54 -21.76
N SER A 229 22.15 0.71 -22.16
CA SER A 229 21.84 1.89 -21.35
C SER A 229 20.33 2.16 -21.30
N VAL A 230 19.64 1.99 -22.42
CA VAL A 230 18.19 2.17 -22.47
C VAL A 230 17.45 1.08 -21.70
N ARG A 231 17.93 -0.17 -21.77
CA ARG A 231 17.33 -1.28 -21.04
C ARG A 231 17.38 -1.02 -19.54
N SER A 232 18.52 -0.60 -19.01
CA SER A 232 18.65 -0.32 -17.58
C SER A 232 17.73 0.81 -17.13
N GLU A 233 17.60 1.91 -17.89
CA GLU A 233 16.66 3.00 -17.54
C GLU A 233 15.20 2.56 -17.42
N ARG A 234 14.76 1.71 -18.36
CA ARG A 234 13.40 1.18 -18.38
C ARG A 234 13.17 0.20 -17.23
N GLU A 235 14.14 -0.66 -16.95
CA GLU A 235 14.10 -1.57 -15.80
C GLU A 235 14.01 -0.80 -14.47
N LEU A 236 14.78 0.28 -14.31
CA LEU A 236 14.71 1.13 -13.13
C LEU A 236 13.37 1.85 -13.00
N THR A 237 12.80 2.33 -14.11
CA THR A 237 11.49 2.98 -14.15
C THR A 237 10.39 1.98 -13.77
N ALA A 238 10.37 0.81 -14.41
CA ALA A 238 9.42 -0.25 -14.13
C ALA A 238 9.52 -0.69 -12.66
N ARG A 239 10.74 -0.87 -12.15
CA ARG A 239 11.00 -1.24 -10.76
C ARG A 239 10.46 -0.22 -9.77
N LEU A 240 10.75 1.07 -9.97
CA LEU A 240 10.28 2.12 -9.06
C LEU A 240 8.76 2.22 -9.04
N VAL A 241 8.12 2.23 -10.21
CA VAL A 241 6.65 2.28 -10.34
C VAL A 241 6.01 1.06 -9.68
N THR A 242 6.59 -0.13 -9.89
CA THR A 242 6.12 -1.37 -9.27
C THR A 242 6.22 -1.29 -7.74
N PHE A 243 7.32 -0.76 -7.20
CA PHE A 243 7.47 -0.61 -5.76
C PHE A 243 6.47 0.39 -5.15
N ILE A 244 6.22 1.53 -5.79
CA ILE A 244 5.22 2.49 -5.29
C ILE A 244 3.84 1.83 -5.19
N LEU A 245 3.40 1.13 -6.25
CA LEU A 245 2.13 0.41 -6.22
C LEU A 245 2.12 -0.74 -5.23
N LEU A 246 3.22 -1.50 -5.13
CA LEU A 246 3.35 -2.59 -4.19
C LEU A 246 3.18 -2.10 -2.74
N GLY A 247 3.81 -0.98 -2.38
CA GLY A 247 3.65 -0.37 -1.07
C GLY A 247 2.21 0.08 -0.79
N GLY A 248 1.57 0.75 -1.75
CA GLY A 248 0.16 1.14 -1.65
C GLY A 248 -0.80 -0.06 -1.54
N LEU A 249 -0.53 -1.13 -2.28
CA LEU A 249 -1.31 -2.37 -2.29
C LEU A 249 -1.17 -3.14 -0.97
N ILE A 250 0.05 -3.32 -0.47
CA ILE A 250 0.32 -3.96 0.84
C ILE A 250 -0.40 -3.19 1.95
N THR A 251 -0.29 -1.86 1.94
CA THR A 251 -0.92 -1.00 2.95
C THR A 251 -2.45 -1.10 2.90
N THR A 252 -3.03 -1.11 1.70
CA THR A 252 -4.48 -1.25 1.49
C THR A 252 -4.99 -2.64 1.88
N LEU A 253 -4.26 -3.70 1.53
CA LEU A 253 -4.57 -5.07 1.96
C LEU A 253 -4.56 -5.18 3.48
N GLY A 254 -3.55 -4.59 4.13
CA GLY A 254 -3.48 -4.50 5.58
C GLY A 254 -4.70 -3.83 6.19
N ALA A 255 -5.09 -2.66 5.67
CA ALA A 255 -6.28 -1.93 6.14
C ALA A 255 -7.59 -2.72 5.95
N VAL A 256 -7.75 -3.40 4.80
CA VAL A 256 -8.94 -4.23 4.53
C VAL A 256 -9.00 -5.45 5.44
N TRP A 257 -7.87 -6.12 5.67
CA TRP A 257 -7.80 -7.29 6.55
C TRP A 257 -7.97 -6.94 8.02
N MET A 258 -7.42 -5.81 8.46
CA MET A 258 -7.64 -5.24 9.79
C MET A 258 -9.13 -4.97 10.02
N TYR A 259 -9.78 -4.27 9.09
CA TYR A 259 -11.21 -3.99 9.17
C TYR A 259 -12.07 -5.27 9.17
N THR A 260 -11.87 -6.12 8.16
CA THR A 260 -12.64 -7.37 8.01
C THR A 260 -12.46 -8.31 9.20
N GLY A 261 -11.21 -8.40 9.70
CA GLY A 261 -10.86 -9.21 10.86
C GLY A 261 -11.41 -8.63 12.15
N SER A 262 -11.43 -7.30 12.32
CA SER A 262 -12.07 -6.67 13.47
C SER A 262 -13.58 -6.89 13.48
N SER A 263 -14.26 -6.77 12.32
CA SER A 263 -15.70 -7.04 12.23
C SER A 263 -16.04 -8.50 12.55
N GLY A 264 -15.18 -9.44 12.15
CA GLY A 264 -15.39 -10.88 12.43
C GLY A 264 -15.12 -11.29 13.87
N GLN A 265 -14.35 -10.47 14.61
CA GLN A 265 -14.07 -10.65 16.03
C GLN A 265 -15.15 -10.03 16.94
N ALA A 266 -16.24 -9.50 16.36
CA ALA A 266 -17.31 -8.95 17.17
C ALA A 266 -17.86 -10.03 18.12
N LEU A 267 -17.92 -9.67 19.41
CA LEU A 267 -18.46 -10.50 20.47
C LEU A 267 -19.79 -9.91 20.92
N VAL A 268 -20.80 -10.75 21.05
CA VAL A 268 -22.09 -10.38 21.65
C VAL A 268 -22.12 -10.96 23.05
N GLY A 269 -22.28 -10.07 24.03
CA GLY A 269 -22.46 -10.45 25.43
C GLY A 269 -23.91 -10.86 25.71
N LEU A 270 -24.09 -11.96 26.43
CA LEU A 270 -25.38 -12.44 26.93
C LEU A 270 -25.28 -12.62 28.45
N ASP A 271 -26.45 -12.55 29.12
CA ASP A 271 -26.60 -12.72 30.56
C ASP A 271 -25.72 -11.72 31.34
N GLU A 272 -26.20 -10.48 31.45
CA GLU A 272 -25.50 -9.40 32.14
C GLU A 272 -25.48 -9.65 33.65
N GLN A 273 -24.29 -9.87 34.20
CA GLN A 273 -24.09 -9.87 35.64
C GLN A 273 -23.77 -8.48 36.12
N TRP A 274 -24.72 -7.89 36.84
CA TRP A 274 -24.54 -6.62 37.53
C TRP A 274 -23.60 -6.82 38.71
N VAL A 275 -22.45 -6.15 38.67
CA VAL A 275 -21.42 -6.16 39.73
C VAL A 275 -21.57 -4.92 40.63
N SER A 276 -22.15 -3.85 40.10
CA SER A 276 -22.65 -2.67 40.84
C SER A 276 -23.83 -2.05 40.10
N ASP A 277 -24.49 -1.06 40.70
CA ASP A 277 -25.64 -0.34 40.10
C ASP A 277 -25.32 0.27 38.71
N ASP A 278 -24.05 0.57 38.44
CA ASP A 278 -23.59 1.21 37.20
C ASP A 278 -22.71 0.30 36.32
N GLN A 279 -22.45 -0.94 36.72
CA GLN A 279 -21.49 -1.81 36.03
C GLN A 279 -22.01 -3.24 35.90
N ALA A 280 -22.30 -3.64 34.66
CA ALA A 280 -22.61 -5.01 34.29
C ALA A 280 -21.51 -5.61 33.41
N TYR A 281 -21.24 -6.90 33.61
CA TYR A 281 -20.33 -7.68 32.76
C TYR A 281 -21.09 -8.85 32.12
N PRO A 282 -20.93 -9.09 30.81
CA PRO A 282 -21.57 -10.22 30.15
C PRO A 282 -20.95 -11.53 30.65
N ARG A 283 -21.78 -12.48 31.11
CA ARG A 283 -21.30 -13.81 31.56
C ARG A 283 -20.96 -14.73 30.41
N ILE A 284 -21.63 -14.56 29.28
CA ILE A 284 -21.45 -15.39 28.09
C ILE A 284 -21.08 -14.49 26.93
N LEU A 285 -19.95 -14.77 26.29
CA LEU A 285 -19.52 -14.10 25.06
C LEU A 285 -19.68 -15.06 23.89
N VAL A 286 -20.55 -14.69 22.95
CA VAL A 286 -20.74 -15.43 21.71
C VAL A 286 -19.93 -14.74 20.62
N ALA A 287 -19.14 -15.52 19.90
CA ALA A 287 -18.33 -15.03 18.79
C ALA A 287 -19.04 -15.18 17.44
N GLY A 288 -18.61 -14.39 16.45
CA GLY A 288 -19.12 -14.46 15.08
C GLY A 288 -18.75 -15.74 14.36
N GLY A 289 -19.49 -16.05 13.28
CA GLY A 289 -19.36 -17.32 12.53
C GLY A 289 -18.01 -17.54 11.83
N TYR A 290 -17.14 -16.53 11.77
CA TYR A 290 -15.79 -16.64 11.22
C TYR A 290 -14.69 -16.10 12.15
N ASP A 291 -14.93 -15.98 13.47
CA ASP A 291 -13.94 -15.46 14.45
C ASP A 291 -12.59 -16.19 14.37
N ALA A 292 -12.61 -17.50 14.14
CA ALA A 292 -11.41 -18.33 14.02
C ALA A 292 -10.43 -17.84 12.93
N ILE A 293 -10.92 -17.30 11.82
CA ILE A 293 -10.09 -16.70 10.77
C ILE A 293 -9.98 -15.17 10.92
N ALA A 294 -10.92 -14.52 11.62
CA ALA A 294 -10.94 -13.08 11.82
C ALA A 294 -9.76 -12.59 12.68
N ARG A 295 -9.40 -13.34 13.73
CA ARG A 295 -8.20 -13.09 14.58
C ARG A 295 -6.89 -13.01 13.80
N PRO A 296 -6.48 -14.07 13.10
CA PRO A 296 -5.25 -14.02 12.31
C PRO A 296 -5.33 -12.98 11.20
N MET A 297 -6.48 -12.78 10.55
CA MET A 297 -6.66 -11.73 9.54
C MET A 297 -6.40 -10.34 10.10
N ASN A 298 -6.92 -10.00 11.27
CA ASN A 298 -6.73 -8.68 11.88
C ASN A 298 -5.25 -8.43 12.21
N LEU A 299 -4.59 -9.39 12.87
CA LEU A 299 -3.18 -9.30 13.24
C LEU A 299 -2.27 -9.17 12.00
N VAL A 300 -2.51 -9.99 10.98
CA VAL A 300 -1.77 -9.87 9.71
C VAL A 300 -2.10 -8.56 9.01
N GLY A 301 -3.33 -8.04 9.16
CA GLY A 301 -3.74 -6.73 8.71
C GLY A 301 -2.84 -5.61 9.25
N TYR A 302 -2.67 -5.55 10.57
CA TYR A 302 -1.73 -4.63 11.22
C TYR A 302 -0.30 -4.78 10.70
N ALA A 303 0.19 -6.03 10.61
CA ALA A 303 1.55 -6.30 10.16
C ALA A 303 1.78 -5.87 8.70
N LEU A 304 0.81 -6.13 7.81
CA LEU A 304 0.85 -5.71 6.41
C LEU A 304 0.79 -4.19 6.30
N GLN A 305 -0.10 -3.53 7.03
CA GLN A 305 -0.23 -2.07 6.96
C GLN A 305 1.05 -1.37 7.41
N GLY A 306 1.59 -1.76 8.58
CA GLY A 306 2.87 -1.25 9.08
C GLY A 306 4.05 -1.61 8.16
N GLY A 307 4.08 -2.83 7.62
CA GLY A 307 5.10 -3.27 6.67
C GLY A 307 5.08 -2.50 5.35
N GLY A 308 3.89 -2.16 4.83
CA GLY A 308 3.71 -1.33 3.64
C GLY A 308 4.22 0.09 3.85
N VAL A 309 3.89 0.71 4.99
CA VAL A 309 4.41 2.03 5.38
C VAL A 309 5.93 2.01 5.52
N ALA A 310 6.49 1.01 6.24
CA ALA A 310 7.93 0.85 6.41
C ALA A 310 8.65 0.72 5.06
N PHE A 311 8.07 -0.07 4.15
CA PHE A 311 8.58 -0.27 2.80
C PHE A 311 8.60 1.02 1.99
N LEU A 312 7.55 1.83 2.03
CA LEU A 312 7.46 3.12 1.33
C LEU A 312 8.42 4.17 1.91
N LEU A 313 8.57 4.22 3.23
CA LEU A 313 9.59 5.06 3.89
C LEU A 313 10.99 4.66 3.45
N ARG A 314 11.26 3.35 3.39
CA ARG A 314 12.54 2.84 2.91
C ARG A 314 12.79 3.20 1.45
N LEU A 315 11.76 3.05 0.61
CA LEU A 315 11.81 3.43 -0.80
C LEU A 315 12.16 4.91 -0.97
N SER A 316 11.54 5.79 -0.18
CA SER A 316 11.81 7.23 -0.17
C SER A 316 13.26 7.53 0.20
N VAL A 317 13.74 6.99 1.33
CA VAL A 317 15.11 7.23 1.81
C VAL A 317 16.16 6.69 0.84
N ASP A 318 15.98 5.48 0.31
CA ASP A 318 16.92 4.89 -0.64
C ASP A 318 16.94 5.68 -1.97
N THR A 319 15.80 6.21 -2.41
CA THR A 319 15.72 7.08 -3.58
C THR A 319 16.44 8.41 -3.34
N ALA A 320 16.22 9.04 -2.18
CA ALA A 320 16.89 10.29 -1.81
C ALA A 320 18.41 10.10 -1.72
N ARG A 321 18.87 9.00 -1.13
CA ARG A 321 20.29 8.64 -1.04
C ARG A 321 20.91 8.40 -2.41
N ALA A 322 20.21 7.67 -3.29
CA ALA A 322 20.66 7.46 -4.65
C ALA A 322 20.82 8.81 -5.38
N ALA A 323 19.86 9.73 -5.22
CA ALA A 323 19.92 11.06 -5.83
C ALA A 323 21.10 11.89 -5.30
N LEU A 324 21.34 11.87 -3.99
CA LEU A 324 22.47 12.56 -3.36
C LEU A 324 23.82 12.00 -3.81
N ALA A 325 23.94 10.67 -3.91
CA ALA A 325 25.16 10.02 -4.39
C ALA A 325 25.47 10.44 -5.84
N THR A 326 24.48 10.44 -6.74
CA THR A 326 24.64 10.89 -8.12
C THR A 326 25.05 12.37 -8.20
N ARG A 327 24.50 13.24 -7.33
CA ARG A 327 24.92 14.65 -7.25
C ARG A 327 26.37 14.79 -6.82
N ARG A 328 26.80 14.06 -5.77
CA ARG A 328 28.18 14.11 -5.26
C ARG A 328 29.19 13.63 -6.30
N SER A 329 28.93 12.52 -6.99
CA SER A 329 29.80 12.03 -8.06
C SER A 329 29.94 13.02 -9.22
N ARG A 330 28.96 13.91 -9.43
CA ARG A 330 29.01 14.95 -10.45
C ARG A 330 29.74 16.22 -10.00
N SER A 331 29.74 16.49 -8.69
CA SER A 331 30.39 17.65 -8.09
C SER A 331 31.84 17.38 -7.64
N ALA A 332 32.31 16.13 -7.68
CA ALA A 332 33.71 15.81 -7.47
C ALA A 332 34.52 16.46 -8.61
N PRO A 333 35.38 17.46 -8.32
CA PRO A 333 36.23 18.04 -9.34
C PRO A 333 37.22 17.00 -9.84
N ALA A 334 37.60 17.10 -11.12
CA ALA A 334 38.69 16.36 -11.75
C ALA A 334 40.05 16.78 -11.15
N ALA A 335 40.21 16.66 -9.83
CA ALA A 335 41.37 17.10 -9.07
C ALA A 335 42.51 16.06 -9.06
N GLU A 336 42.58 15.19 -10.07
CA GLU A 336 43.58 14.11 -10.15
C GLU A 336 44.32 14.05 -11.49
N TYR A 337 44.22 15.09 -12.34
CA TYR A 337 44.93 15.15 -13.62
C TYR A 337 45.96 16.28 -13.76
N GLU A 338 46.33 16.97 -12.67
CA GLU A 338 47.27 18.10 -12.73
C GLU A 338 48.54 17.94 -11.85
N THR A 339 48.86 16.73 -11.39
CA THR A 339 50.06 16.47 -10.55
C THR A 339 50.98 15.36 -11.06
N SER A 340 51.03 15.10 -12.37
CA SER A 340 52.04 14.20 -12.95
C SER A 340 52.60 14.64 -14.32
N THR A 341 52.72 15.94 -14.55
CA THR A 341 53.49 16.50 -15.69
C THR A 341 54.54 17.51 -15.24
N THR A 342 55.20 17.24 -14.11
CA THR A 342 56.48 17.89 -13.76
C THR A 342 57.52 16.80 -13.51
N GLY A 343 57.97 16.16 -14.58
CA GLY A 343 59.22 15.41 -14.55
C GLY A 343 60.41 16.39 -14.38
N PRO A 344 61.43 16.07 -13.58
CA PRO A 344 62.63 16.88 -13.56
C PRO A 344 63.40 16.64 -14.86
N ARG A 345 63.51 17.69 -15.69
CA ARG A 345 64.61 17.80 -16.65
C ARG A 345 65.87 18.16 -15.86
N ARG A 346 66.78 17.21 -15.71
CA ARG A 346 68.23 17.41 -15.81
C ARG A 346 68.94 16.08 -15.92
#